data_AF-A0A533S140-F1
#
_entry.id   AF-A0A533S140-F1
#
_cell.length_a   1.000
_cell.length_b   1.000
_cell.length_c   1.000
_cell.angle_alpha   90.00
_cell.angle_beta   90.00
_cell.angle_gamma   90.00
#
_symmetry.space_group_name_H-M   'P 1'
#
loop_
_entity.id
_entity.type
_entity.pdbx_description
1 polymer ?
#
loop_
_entity_poly.entity_id
_entity_poly.type
_entity_poly.pdbx_seq_one_letter_code
_entity_poly.pdbx_strand_id
1 'polypeptide(L)'
;MIIKDKVLVKNTEPKFFSSEFHTRVFPALLWNRLRRKESGGTTFVPFEWYIVIAFCLVLAAIGIPYAINHHSIIAWVAGGIGVAGILVLTISSICSRQGSPSYEEFLWGVFFFLVMLGLTAGIFAGTLEHSFVLGLAGSVAGLLLGYVLGIFAGLWFQYLGLLALLLNVLAIPALIGLIVVDLVLLLG
;
A
#
# COMPACT_ATOMS: atom_id res chain seq x y z
N MET A 1 30.53 24.88 29.77
CA MET A 1 30.66 23.80 30.75
C MET A 1 29.31 23.08 30.81
N ILE A 2 29.12 22.07 29.94
CA ILE A 2 28.87 20.65 30.28
C ILE A 2 27.52 20.53 31.01
N ILE A 3 26.45 19.94 30.47
CA ILE A 3 26.24 18.56 29.98
C ILE A 3 25.12 18.65 28.92
N LYS A 4 25.19 18.25 27.64
CA LYS A 4 25.70 17.04 26.95
C LYS A 4 25.15 15.72 27.50
N ASP A 5 23.85 15.69 27.78
CA ASP A 5 23.07 14.45 27.76
C ASP A 5 22.62 14.22 26.31
N LYS A 6 23.47 13.85 25.34
CA LYS A 6 23.94 12.46 25.17
C LYS A 6 23.40 11.47 26.21
N VAL A 7 22.07 11.41 26.31
CA VAL A 7 21.44 10.10 26.52
C VAL A 7 21.87 9.27 25.32
N LEU A 8 22.91 8.47 25.55
CA LEU A 8 23.19 7.25 24.82
C LEU A 8 21.93 6.37 24.93
N VAL A 9 20.86 6.75 24.23
CA VAL A 9 19.87 5.79 23.78
C VAL A 9 20.67 4.93 22.83
N LYS A 10 21.13 3.80 23.36
CA LYS A 10 21.66 2.70 22.59
C LYS A 10 20.76 2.58 21.37
N ASN A 11 21.32 2.87 20.19
CA ASN A 11 20.70 2.81 18.87
C ASN A 11 20.27 1.37 18.54
N THR A 12 19.44 0.78 19.39
CA THR A 12 18.60 -0.34 19.02
C THR A 12 17.32 0.32 18.55
N GLU A 13 17.20 0.44 17.24
CA GLU A 13 15.91 0.69 16.60
C GLU A 13 14.88 -0.20 17.32
N PRO A 14 13.84 0.38 17.94
CA PRO A 14 12.90 -0.40 18.74
C PRO A 14 12.33 -1.49 17.86
N LYS A 15 12.37 -2.74 18.36
CA LYS A 15 11.94 -3.91 17.59
C LYS A 15 10.54 -3.64 17.07
N PHE A 16 10.28 -4.01 15.81
CA PHE A 16 9.00 -3.78 15.15
C PHE A 16 7.79 -4.19 16.00
N PHE A 17 7.88 -5.37 16.63
CA PHE A 17 6.83 -5.92 17.50
C PHE A 17 6.85 -5.41 18.95
N SER A 18 7.66 -4.40 19.26
CA SER A 18 7.68 -3.81 20.60
C SER A 18 6.47 -2.89 20.79
N SER A 19 5.89 -2.92 21.99
CA SER A 19 4.83 -1.98 22.36
C SER A 19 5.28 -0.53 22.26
N GLU A 20 6.55 -0.25 22.57
CA GLU A 20 7.17 1.08 22.43
C GLU A 20 7.13 1.60 20.99
N PHE A 21 7.35 0.71 20.00
CA PHE A 21 7.26 1.07 18.58
C PHE A 21 5.83 1.52 18.23
N HIS A 22 4.82 0.70 18.56
CA HIS A 22 3.43 0.98 18.18
C HIS A 22 2.78 2.15 18.93
N THR A 23 3.22 2.42 20.17
CA THR A 23 2.61 3.47 21.02
C THR A 23 3.30 4.82 20.92
N ARG A 24 4.62 4.85 20.66
CA ARG A 24 5.41 6.08 20.71
C ARG A 24 6.05 6.42 19.38
N VAL A 25 6.69 5.46 18.73
CA VAL A 25 7.50 5.71 17.53
C VAL A 25 6.63 5.83 16.28
N PHE A 26 5.77 4.84 16.04
CA PHE A 26 4.92 4.80 14.85
C PHE A 26 3.90 5.96 14.80
N PRO A 27 3.19 6.32 15.89
CA PRO A 27 2.29 7.47 15.86
C PRO A 27 3.04 8.79 15.60
N ALA A 28 4.22 8.97 16.17
CA ALA A 28 5.06 10.15 15.92
C ALA A 28 5.54 10.18 14.46
N LEU A 29 5.95 9.03 13.92
CA LEU A 29 6.32 8.88 12.50
C LEU A 29 5.13 9.25 11.62
N LEU A 30 3.98 8.61 11.80
CA LEU A 30 2.77 8.84 11.01
C LEU A 30 2.34 10.31 11.07
N TRP A 31 2.35 10.91 12.26
CA TRP A 31 2.05 12.32 12.46
C TRP A 31 3.02 13.25 11.72
N ASN A 32 4.32 12.97 11.79
CA ASN A 32 5.32 13.73 11.06
C ASN A 32 5.13 13.63 9.54
N ARG A 33 4.66 12.49 9.03
CA ARG A 33 4.33 12.32 7.60
C ARG A 33 3.08 13.10 7.20
N LEU A 34 2.00 12.99 7.97
CA LEU A 34 0.76 13.75 7.74
C LEU A 34 0.99 15.26 7.81
N ARG A 35 1.90 15.71 8.69
CA ARG A 35 2.21 17.13 8.90
C ARG A 35 3.21 17.69 7.88
N ARG A 36 4.12 16.87 7.33
CA ARG A 36 5.02 17.30 6.25
C ARG A 36 4.18 17.58 5.01
N LYS A 37 3.77 18.83 4.84
CA LYS A 37 3.28 19.38 3.59
C LYS A 37 4.39 19.17 2.55
N GLU A 38 4.11 18.45 1.47
CA GLU A 38 5.03 18.08 0.40
C GLU A 38 5.96 19.24 0.01
N SER A 39 7.16 19.30 0.61
CA SER A 39 8.20 20.26 0.25
C SER A 39 9.53 19.50 0.16
N GLY A 40 9.59 18.57 -0.77
CA GLY A 40 10.79 17.82 -1.13
C GLY A 40 10.62 17.38 -2.57
N GLY A 41 11.20 18.18 -3.47
CA GLY A 41 11.14 18.13 -4.94
C GLY A 41 10.56 16.87 -5.57
N THR A 42 9.55 17.09 -6.39
CA THR A 42 9.14 16.19 -7.47
C THR A 42 10.39 15.68 -8.19
N THR A 43 10.87 14.50 -7.82
CA THR A 43 11.57 13.66 -8.77
C THR A 43 10.48 13.33 -9.76
N PHE A 44 10.38 14.12 -10.83
CA PHE A 44 9.39 13.96 -11.88
C PHE A 44 9.57 12.53 -12.39
N VAL A 45 8.75 11.61 -11.88
CA VAL A 45 8.48 10.37 -12.57
C VAL A 45 7.87 10.84 -13.89
N PRO A 46 8.52 10.59 -15.03
CA PRO A 46 8.01 11.03 -16.31
C PRO A 46 6.57 10.50 -16.43
N PHE A 47 5.62 11.39 -16.77
CA PHE A 47 4.20 11.04 -16.92
C PHE A 47 4.01 9.82 -17.85
N GLU A 48 4.94 9.64 -18.77
CA GLU A 48 5.12 8.51 -19.66
C GLU A 48 5.08 7.15 -18.94
N TRP A 49 5.69 7.02 -17.75
CA TRP A 49 5.69 5.75 -17.00
C TRP A 49 4.28 5.35 -16.55
N TYR A 50 3.44 6.33 -16.20
CA TYR A 50 2.04 6.10 -15.85
C TYR A 50 1.23 5.63 -17.05
N ILE A 51 1.49 6.19 -18.24
CA ILE A 51 0.83 5.77 -19.48
C ILE A 51 1.23 4.34 -19.83
N VAL A 52 2.53 4.02 -19.79
CA VAL A 52 3.05 2.70 -20.16
C VAL A 52 2.50 1.63 -19.20
N ILE A 53 2.51 1.88 -17.89
CA ILE A 53 1.97 0.90 -16.94
C ILE A 53 0.46 0.72 -17.11
N ALA A 54 -0.30 1.79 -17.33
CA ALA A 54 -1.74 1.73 -17.58
C ALA A 54 -2.03 0.93 -18.85
N PHE A 55 -1.28 1.17 -19.92
CA PHE A 55 -1.41 0.44 -21.18
C PHE A 55 -1.10 -1.05 -21.01
N CYS A 56 -0.01 -1.41 -20.33
CA CYS A 56 0.32 -2.80 -20.04
C CYS A 56 -0.75 -3.50 -19.18
N LEU A 57 -1.31 -2.79 -18.18
CA LEU A 57 -2.41 -3.30 -17.36
C LEU A 57 -3.68 -3.55 -18.18
N VAL A 58 -4.07 -2.62 -19.07
CA VAL A 58 -5.24 -2.80 -19.94
C VAL A 58 -5.04 -3.98 -20.88
N LEU A 59 -3.86 -4.11 -21.50
CA LEU A 59 -3.54 -5.25 -22.36
C LEU A 59 -3.61 -6.59 -21.60
N ALA A 60 -3.10 -6.65 -20.37
CA ALA A 60 -3.17 -7.86 -19.56
C ALA A 60 -4.61 -8.16 -19.11
N ALA A 61 -5.33 -7.15 -18.61
CA ALA A 61 -6.67 -7.29 -18.04
C ALA A 61 -7.72 -7.66 -19.09
N ILE A 62 -7.60 -7.18 -20.33
CA ILE A 62 -8.51 -7.52 -21.43
C ILE A 62 -8.01 -8.76 -22.19
N GLY A 63 -6.70 -8.80 -22.49
CA GLY A 63 -6.10 -9.84 -23.31
C GLY A 63 -6.18 -11.22 -22.70
N ILE A 64 -5.88 -11.37 -21.40
CA ILE A 64 -5.85 -12.69 -20.75
C ILE A 64 -7.25 -13.32 -20.69
N PRO A 65 -8.31 -12.66 -20.17
CA PRO A 65 -9.64 -13.26 -20.16
C PRO A 65 -10.15 -13.57 -21.57
N TYR A 66 -9.89 -12.69 -22.54
CA TYR A 66 -10.31 -12.92 -23.92
C TYR A 66 -9.57 -14.13 -24.54
N ALA A 67 -8.27 -14.28 -24.25
CA ALA A 67 -7.48 -15.42 -24.71
C ALA A 67 -7.99 -16.75 -24.14
N ILE A 68 -8.39 -16.75 -22.87
CA ILE A 68 -8.94 -17.94 -22.20
C ILE A 68 -10.32 -18.28 -22.75
N ASN A 69 -11.22 -17.29 -22.87
CA ASN A 69 -12.62 -17.52 -23.23
C ASN A 69 -12.82 -17.82 -24.72
N HIS A 70 -11.98 -17.27 -25.60
CA HIS A 70 -12.13 -17.41 -27.06
C HIS A 70 -10.99 -18.19 -27.72
N HIS A 71 -10.05 -18.74 -26.94
CA HIS A 71 -8.87 -19.46 -27.44
C HIS A 71 -8.08 -18.70 -28.51
N SER A 72 -8.08 -17.36 -28.46
CA SER A 72 -7.48 -16.50 -29.48
C SER A 72 -5.96 -16.35 -29.27
N ILE A 73 -5.18 -16.72 -30.27
CA ILE A 73 -3.71 -16.56 -30.27
C ILE A 73 -3.32 -15.07 -30.19
N ILE A 74 -4.04 -14.19 -30.89
CA ILE A 74 -3.76 -12.75 -30.88
C ILE A 74 -3.94 -12.18 -29.46
N ALA A 75 -4.95 -12.64 -28.74
CA ALA A 75 -5.19 -12.21 -27.37
C ALA A 75 -4.13 -12.75 -26.39
N TRP A 76 -3.63 -13.98 -26.61
CA TRP A 76 -2.46 -14.50 -25.87
C TRP A 76 -1.22 -13.64 -26.07
N VAL A 77 -0.94 -13.22 -27.31
CA VAL A 77 0.18 -12.32 -27.61
C VAL A 77 -0.02 -10.96 -26.94
N ALA A 78 -1.20 -10.36 -27.06
CA ALA A 78 -1.51 -9.06 -26.45
C ALA A 78 -1.41 -9.11 -24.91
N GLY A 79 -2.02 -10.12 -24.28
CA GLY A 79 -1.94 -10.33 -22.83
C GLY A 79 -0.51 -10.62 -22.37
N GLY A 80 0.23 -11.43 -23.14
CA GLY A 80 1.65 -11.74 -22.88
C GLY A 80 2.54 -10.50 -22.93
N ILE A 81 2.36 -9.62 -23.92
CA ILE A 81 3.06 -8.33 -24.01
C ILE A 81 2.72 -7.45 -22.79
N GLY A 82 1.45 -7.40 -22.38
CA GLY A 82 1.04 -6.67 -21.18
C GLY A 82 1.76 -7.16 -19.93
N VAL A 83 1.78 -8.48 -19.70
CA VAL A 83 2.46 -9.10 -18.54
C VAL A 83 3.98 -8.88 -18.61
N ALA A 84 4.60 -9.10 -19.75
CA ALA A 84 6.03 -8.87 -19.94
C ALA A 84 6.41 -7.39 -19.69
N GLY A 85 5.58 -6.46 -20.15
CA GLY A 85 5.73 -5.04 -19.87
C GLY A 85 5.69 -4.75 -18.37
N ILE A 86 4.69 -5.24 -17.64
CA ILE A 86 4.59 -5.08 -16.18
C ILE A 86 5.84 -5.63 -15.48
N LEU A 87 6.34 -6.80 -15.90
CA LEU A 87 7.56 -7.40 -15.34
C LEU A 87 8.79 -6.52 -15.55
N VAL A 88 9.01 -6.04 -16.78
CA VAL A 88 10.14 -5.16 -17.10
C VAL A 88 10.06 -3.85 -16.31
N LEU A 89 8.88 -3.25 -16.23
CA LEU A 89 8.66 -2.03 -15.45
C LEU A 89 8.96 -2.27 -13.96
N THR A 90 8.54 -3.41 -13.42
CA THR A 90 8.77 -3.77 -12.02
C THR A 90 10.26 -3.96 -11.74
N ILE A 91 10.97 -4.71 -12.59
CA ILE A 91 12.42 -4.92 -12.45
C ILE A 91 13.16 -3.59 -12.57
N SER A 92 12.82 -2.78 -13.57
CA SER A 92 13.42 -1.45 -13.77
C SER A 92 13.15 -0.52 -12.56
N SER A 93 11.95 -0.59 -11.98
CA SER A 93 11.59 0.18 -10.79
C SER A 93 12.41 -0.24 -9.56
N ILE A 94 12.66 -1.54 -9.38
CA ILE A 94 13.52 -2.05 -8.31
C ILE A 94 14.99 -1.64 -8.54
N CYS A 95 15.48 -1.76 -9.79
CA CYS A 95 16.86 -1.42 -10.14
C CYS A 95 17.15 0.09 -10.11
N SER A 96 16.16 0.93 -10.40
CA SER A 96 16.30 2.40 -10.39
C SER A 96 16.26 3.01 -8.99
N ARG A 97 16.16 2.19 -7.95
CA ARG A 97 16.10 2.65 -6.58
C ARG A 97 17.39 3.35 -6.16
N GLN A 98 17.28 4.64 -5.86
CA GLN A 98 18.37 5.45 -5.34
C GLN A 98 18.26 5.59 -3.81
N GLY A 99 18.56 4.52 -3.06
CA GLY A 99 18.66 4.61 -1.60
C GLY A 99 18.12 3.41 -0.82
N SER A 100 18.43 3.39 0.48
CA SER A 100 17.88 2.42 1.43
C SER A 100 16.51 2.87 1.93
N PRO A 101 15.61 1.94 2.33
CA PRO A 101 14.29 2.31 2.80
C PRO A 101 14.42 3.14 4.08
N SER A 102 13.57 4.13 4.21
CA SER A 102 13.60 5.05 5.34
C SER A 102 12.21 5.20 5.94
N TYR A 103 12.18 5.40 7.26
CA TYR A 103 10.98 5.83 7.96
C TYR A 103 10.45 7.18 7.43
N GLU A 104 11.34 7.99 6.85
CA GLU A 104 10.99 9.23 6.14
C GLU A 104 10.43 8.99 4.73
N GLU A 105 10.24 7.74 4.29
CA GLU A 105 9.59 7.41 3.01
C GLU A 105 8.35 6.55 3.20
N PHE A 106 7.85 6.47 4.44
CA PHE A 106 6.67 5.66 4.77
C PHE A 106 5.46 6.01 3.89
N LEU A 107 4.88 4.98 3.29
CA LEU A 107 3.76 5.06 2.35
C LEU A 107 2.44 5.09 3.12
N TRP A 108 2.09 6.28 3.61
CA TRP A 108 0.91 6.48 4.46
C TRP A 108 -0.41 6.12 3.75
N GLY A 109 -0.52 6.37 2.45
CA GLY A 109 -1.72 6.04 1.66
C GLY A 109 -1.95 4.54 1.61
N VAL A 110 -0.90 3.76 1.34
CA VAL A 110 -0.97 2.28 1.38
C VAL A 110 -1.36 1.79 2.77
N PHE A 111 -0.78 2.39 3.83
CA PHE A 111 -1.10 2.03 5.20
C PHE A 111 -2.59 2.21 5.53
N PHE A 112 -3.16 3.40 5.28
CA PHE A 112 -4.58 3.65 5.59
C PHE A 112 -5.50 2.82 4.71
N PHE A 113 -5.15 2.61 3.44
CA PHE A 113 -5.90 1.73 2.55
C PHE A 113 -6.00 0.31 3.13
N LEU A 114 -4.88 -0.28 3.57
CA LEU A 114 -4.87 -1.64 4.14
C LEU A 114 -5.59 -1.74 5.49
N VAL A 115 -5.48 -0.71 6.33
CA VAL A 115 -6.24 -0.65 7.59
C VAL A 115 -7.74 -0.66 7.32
N MET A 116 -8.21 0.18 6.40
CA MET A 116 -9.63 0.26 6.07
C MET A 116 -10.09 -0.99 5.34
N LEU A 117 -9.31 -1.52 4.40
CA LEU A 117 -9.62 -2.79 3.72
C LEU A 117 -9.76 -3.94 4.72
N GLY A 118 -8.87 -4.02 5.71
CA GLY A 118 -8.95 -5.01 6.78
C GLY A 118 -10.22 -4.86 7.61
N LEU A 119 -10.58 -3.62 7.97
CA LEU A 119 -11.83 -3.33 8.68
C LEU A 119 -13.05 -3.75 7.86
N THR A 120 -13.15 -3.31 6.61
CA THR A 120 -14.23 -3.65 5.67
C THR A 120 -14.37 -5.17 5.50
N ALA A 121 -13.25 -5.86 5.24
CA ALA A 121 -13.23 -7.31 5.08
C ALA A 121 -13.69 -8.03 6.36
N GLY A 122 -13.28 -7.53 7.53
CA GLY A 122 -13.70 -8.07 8.82
C GLY A 122 -15.19 -7.87 9.11
N ILE A 123 -15.74 -6.70 8.77
CA ILE A 123 -17.19 -6.43 8.86
C ILE A 123 -17.94 -7.39 7.94
N PHE A 124 -17.54 -7.46 6.66
CA PHE A 124 -18.20 -8.30 5.67
C PHE A 124 -18.16 -9.79 6.03
N ALA A 125 -17.01 -10.27 6.51
CA ALA A 125 -16.88 -11.66 6.96
C ALA A 125 -17.82 -11.99 8.13
N GLY A 126 -17.95 -11.09 9.11
CA GLY A 126 -18.79 -11.35 10.27
C GLY A 126 -20.28 -11.06 10.08
N THR A 127 -20.67 -10.23 9.10
CA THR A 127 -22.11 -10.03 8.76
C THR A 127 -22.70 -11.24 8.03
N LEU A 128 -21.88 -12.00 7.29
CA LEU A 128 -22.30 -13.27 6.67
C LEU A 128 -22.76 -14.33 7.67
N GLU A 129 -22.27 -14.28 8.92
CA GLU A 129 -22.62 -15.25 9.97
C GLU A 129 -23.80 -14.82 10.86
N HIS A 130 -24.50 -13.72 10.52
CA HIS A 130 -25.71 -13.22 11.19
C HIS A 130 -25.62 -12.93 12.71
N SER A 131 -24.42 -12.95 13.28
CA SER A 131 -24.17 -12.65 14.69
C SER A 131 -23.39 -11.35 14.83
N PHE A 132 -23.98 -10.39 15.53
CA PHE A 132 -23.35 -9.09 15.80
C PHE A 132 -21.98 -9.24 16.49
N VAL A 133 -21.85 -10.22 17.40
CA VAL A 133 -20.60 -10.47 18.13
C VAL A 133 -19.50 -10.99 17.20
N LEU A 134 -19.86 -11.83 16.22
CA LEU A 134 -18.93 -12.31 15.19
C LEU A 134 -18.56 -11.20 14.20
N GLY A 135 -19.51 -10.33 13.83
CA GLY A 135 -19.26 -9.06 13.12
C GLY A 135 -18.22 -8.19 13.82
N LEU A 136 -18.41 -7.96 15.12
CA LEU A 136 -17.51 -7.15 15.93
C LEU A 136 -16.13 -7.81 16.06
N ALA A 137 -16.08 -9.12 16.36
CA ALA A 137 -14.81 -9.84 16.46
C ALA A 137 -14.05 -9.87 15.12
N GLY A 138 -14.77 -10.08 14.02
CA GLY A 138 -14.23 -10.08 12.66
C GLY A 138 -13.67 -8.72 12.26
N SER A 139 -14.41 -7.63 12.52
CA SER A 139 -13.94 -6.27 12.26
C SER A 139 -12.71 -5.89 13.09
N VAL A 140 -12.65 -6.27 14.37
CA VAL A 140 -11.46 -6.06 15.23
C VAL A 140 -10.28 -6.86 14.70
N ALA A 141 -10.48 -8.13 14.36
CA ALA A 141 -9.43 -8.98 13.81
C ALA A 141 -8.92 -8.45 12.47
N GLY A 142 -9.83 -8.04 11.58
CA GLY A 142 -9.53 -7.43 10.29
C GLY A 142 -8.77 -6.11 10.43
N LEU A 143 -9.16 -5.26 11.36
CA LEU A 143 -8.46 -4.00 11.65
C LEU A 143 -7.05 -4.24 12.20
N LEU A 144 -6.87 -5.21 13.11
CA LEU A 144 -5.55 -5.58 13.62
C LEU A 144 -4.65 -6.14 12.52
N LEU A 145 -5.18 -7.03 11.67
CA LEU A 145 -4.46 -7.58 10.52
C LEU A 145 -4.11 -6.48 9.52
N GLY A 146 -5.07 -5.62 9.17
CA GLY A 146 -4.88 -4.48 8.28
C GLY A 146 -3.86 -3.49 8.81
N TYR A 147 -3.83 -3.26 10.12
CA TYR A 147 -2.81 -2.43 10.78
C TYR A 147 -1.42 -3.04 10.64
N VAL A 148 -1.24 -4.32 11.02
CA VAL A 148 0.07 -4.98 10.93
C VAL A 148 0.55 -5.04 9.47
N LEU A 149 -0.31 -5.49 8.56
CA LEU A 149 -0.02 -5.55 7.13
C LEU A 149 0.25 -4.17 6.54
N GLY A 150 -0.50 -3.15 6.98
CA GLY A 150 -0.31 -1.77 6.56
C GLY A 150 1.07 -1.24 6.91
N ILE A 151 1.54 -1.49 8.14
CA ILE A 151 2.89 -1.05 8.54
C ILE A 151 3.95 -1.83 7.74
N PHE A 152 3.77 -3.15 7.59
CA PHE A 152 4.67 -3.95 6.78
C PHE A 152 4.73 -3.44 5.35
N ALA A 153 3.60 -3.31 4.66
CA ALA A 153 3.52 -2.81 3.29
C ALA A 153 4.08 -1.39 3.17
N GLY A 154 3.77 -0.49 4.10
CA GLY A 154 4.26 0.89 4.06
C GLY A 154 5.78 1.04 4.20
N LEU A 155 6.45 0.04 4.79
CA LEU A 155 7.92 -0.03 4.88
C LEU A 155 8.53 -0.88 3.77
N TRP A 156 7.95 -2.05 3.48
CA TRP A 156 8.48 -3.01 2.50
C TRP A 156 8.25 -2.58 1.06
N PHE A 157 7.13 -1.92 0.74
CA PHE A 157 6.91 -1.52 -0.65
C PHE A 157 7.89 -0.45 -1.09
N GLN A 158 8.58 0.24 -0.18
CA GLN A 158 9.69 1.13 -0.52
C GLN A 158 10.83 0.42 -1.28
N TYR A 159 10.96 -0.91 -1.15
CA TYR A 159 11.90 -1.70 -1.95
C TYR A 159 11.53 -1.76 -3.43
N LEU A 160 10.27 -1.45 -3.78
CA LEU A 160 9.81 -1.41 -5.16
C LEU A 160 10.23 -0.13 -5.89
N GLY A 161 10.83 0.85 -5.20
CA GLY A 161 11.27 2.11 -5.79
C GLY A 161 10.10 2.94 -6.30
N LEU A 162 10.12 3.29 -7.59
CA LEU A 162 9.13 4.17 -8.23
C LEU A 162 7.69 3.62 -8.19
N LEU A 163 7.53 2.30 -8.28
CA LEU A 163 6.26 1.62 -8.14
C LEU A 163 5.64 1.83 -6.74
N ALA A 164 6.46 1.99 -5.71
CA ALA A 164 5.99 2.27 -4.35
C ALA A 164 5.24 3.61 -4.28
N LEU A 165 5.78 4.63 -4.95
CA LEU A 165 5.17 5.95 -5.06
C LEU A 165 3.83 5.86 -5.80
N LEU A 166 3.80 5.14 -6.94
CA LEU A 166 2.58 4.92 -7.70
C LEU A 166 1.49 4.24 -6.86
N LEU A 167 1.84 3.16 -6.16
CA LEU A 167 0.92 2.43 -5.28
C LEU A 167 0.38 3.34 -4.17
N ASN A 168 1.24 4.18 -3.59
CA ASN A 168 0.81 5.11 -2.56
C ASN A 168 -0.15 6.19 -3.07
N VAL A 169 0.10 6.73 -4.26
CA VAL A 169 -0.80 7.69 -4.91
C VAL A 169 -2.14 7.02 -5.27
N LEU A 170 -2.11 5.78 -5.78
CA LEU A 170 -3.31 5.03 -6.16
C LEU A 170 -4.11 4.53 -4.95
N ALA A 171 -3.45 4.28 -3.81
CA ALA A 171 -4.10 3.86 -2.58
C ALA A 171 -5.05 4.94 -2.02
N ILE A 172 -4.79 6.23 -2.28
CA ILE A 172 -5.64 7.33 -1.81
C ILE A 172 -7.04 7.30 -2.46
N PRO A 173 -7.20 7.32 -3.80
CA PRO A 173 -8.52 7.20 -4.42
C PRO A 173 -9.15 5.83 -4.15
N ALA A 174 -8.36 4.75 -4.06
CA ALA A 174 -8.88 3.43 -3.70
C ALA A 174 -9.49 3.43 -2.28
N LEU A 175 -8.85 4.11 -1.33
CA LEU A 175 -9.36 4.32 0.02
C LEU A 175 -10.67 5.11 0.01
N ILE A 176 -10.76 6.18 -0.77
CA ILE A 176 -12.01 6.94 -0.92
C ILE A 176 -13.11 6.04 -1.50
N GLY A 177 -12.81 5.28 -2.55
CA GLY A 177 -13.75 4.34 -3.16
C GLY A 177 -14.22 3.28 -2.17
N LEU A 178 -13.32 2.75 -1.34
CA LEU A 178 -13.66 1.78 -0.30
C LEU A 178 -14.62 2.38 0.74
N ILE A 179 -14.37 3.61 1.20
CA ILE A 179 -15.28 4.31 2.13
C ILE A 179 -16.67 4.49 1.50
N VAL A 180 -16.74 4.84 0.21
CA VAL A 180 -18.02 4.97 -0.50
C VAL A 180 -18.74 3.63 -0.57
N VAL A 181 -18.04 2.55 -0.91
CA VAL A 181 -18.61 1.19 -0.93
C VAL A 181 -19.15 0.80 0.45
N ASP A 182 -18.39 1.07 1.52
CA ASP A 182 -18.81 0.77 2.89
C ASP A 182 -20.05 1.57 3.30
N LEU A 183 -20.13 2.84 2.93
CA LEU A 183 -21.32 3.66 3.19
C LEU A 183 -22.55 3.12 2.46
N VAL A 184 -22.39 2.67 1.21
CA VAL A 184 -23.48 2.05 0.44
C VAL A 184 -23.92 0.74 1.09
N LEU A 185 -22.98 -0.10 1.52
CA LEU A 185 -23.28 -1.37 2.19
C LEU A 185 -23.91 -1.21 3.57
N LEU A 186 -23.65 -0.10 4.27
CA LEU A 186 -24.26 0.18 5.57
C LEU A 186 -25.66 0.80 5.47
N LEU A 187 -25.97 1.47 4.35
CA LEU A 187 -27.25 2.17 4.13
C LEU A 187 -28.26 1.36 3.31
N GLY A 188 -27.81 0.38 2.53
CA GLY A 188 -28.64 -0.49 1.69
C GLY A 188 -29.04 -1.78 2.41
#